data_AF-A0A6A0HPE5-F1
#
_entry.id   AF-A0A6A0HPE5-F1
#
_cell.length_a   1.000
_cell.length_b   1.000
_cell.length_c   1.000
_cell.angle_alpha   90.00
_cell.angle_beta   90.00
_cell.angle_gamma   90.00
#
_symmetry.space_group_name_H-M   'P 1'
#
loop_
_entity.id
_entity.type
_entity.pdbx_description
1 polymer ?
#
loop_
_entity_poly.entity_id
_entity_poly.type
_entity_poly.pdbx_seq_one_letter_code
_entity_poly.pdbx_strand_id
1 'polypeptide(L)' 'MIRLQSKDLRLATELIQSLGKEFPGTALTHQLFQQAVEKGLGEQGTQGLINLFPLS' A
#
# COMPACT_ATOMS: atom_id res chain seq x y z
N MET A 1 1.35 -11.67 -0.60
CA MET A 1 2.57 -10.85 -0.85
C MET A 1 2.33 -9.38 -0.53
N ILE A 2 1.15 -8.84 -0.85
CA ILE A 2 0.73 -7.47 -0.48
C ILE A 2 1.00 -7.16 1.01
N ARG A 3 0.76 -8.09 1.93
CA ARG A 3 1.03 -7.89 3.37
C ARG A 3 2.50 -7.54 3.66
N LEU A 4 3.44 -8.22 3.01
CA LEU A 4 4.87 -7.97 3.18
C LEU A 4 5.25 -6.60 2.60
N GLN A 5 4.73 -6.30 1.41
CA GLN A 5 4.97 -5.02 0.74
C GLN A 5 4.34 -3.84 1.48
N SER A 6 3.18 -4.01 2.11
CA SER A 6 2.52 -3.02 2.97
C SER A 6 3.41 -2.65 4.17
N LYS A 7 4.02 -3.66 4.81
CA LYS A 7 4.98 -3.45 5.90
C LYS A 7 6.20 -2.64 5.44
N ASP A 8 6.73 -2.92 4.25
CA ASP A 8 7.88 -2.20 3.70
C ASP A 8 7.51 -0.75 3.29
N LEU A 9 6.32 -0.55 2.74
CA LEU A 9 5.79 0.79 2.40
C LEU A 9 5.56 1.68 3.63
N ARG A 10 5.24 1.08 4.78
CA ARG A 10 5.19 1.82 6.05
C ARG A 10 6.55 2.43 6.38
N LEU A 11 7.64 1.66 6.27
CA LEU A 11 9.01 2.15 6.52
C LEU A 11 9.40 3.24 5.51
N ALA A 12 9.04 3.08 4.24
CA ALA A 12 9.29 4.11 3.22
C ALA A 12 8.55 5.42 3.55
N THR A 13 7.30 5.32 4.03
CA THR A 13 6.49 6.49 4.41
C THR A 13 7.05 7.19 5.65
N GLU A 14 7.49 6.44 6.66
CA GLU A 14 8.15 6.98 7.86
C GLU A 14 9.45 7.73 7.51
N LEU A 15 10.27 7.17 6.61
CA LEU A 15 11.47 7.85 6.09
C LEU A 15 11.11 9.16 5.38
N ILE A 16 10.13 9.12 4.48
CA ILE A 16 9.67 10.31 3.75
C ILE A 16 9.21 11.42 4.71
N GLN A 17 8.42 11.06 5.73
CA GLN A 17 7.97 12.01 6.74
C GLN A 17 9.15 12.62 7.50
N SER A 18 10.16 11.83 7.87
CA SER A 18 11.37 12.32 8.54
C SER A 18 12.19 13.30 7.68
N LEU A 19 12.08 13.23 6.36
CA LEU A 19 12.75 14.15 5.44
C LEU A 19 12.00 15.48 5.26
N GLY A 20 10.82 15.64 5.86
CA GLY A 20 9.99 16.84 5.73
C GLY A 20 9.51 17.08 4.29
N LYS A 21 9.40 16.01 3.49
CA LYS A 21 9.00 16.07 2.08
C LYS A 21 7.69 15.32 1.87
N GLU A 22 6.96 15.72 0.84
CA GLU A 22 5.75 15.01 0.42
C GLU A 22 6.02 14.18 -0.85
N PHE A 23 5.57 12.93 -0.81
CA PHE A 23 5.63 12.00 -1.93
C PHE A 23 4.23 11.41 -2.15
N PRO A 24 3.35 12.13 -2.86
CA PRO A 24 1.94 11.75 -2.97
C PRO A 24 1.74 10.36 -3.60
N GLY A 25 2.61 9.96 -4.53
CA GLY A 25 2.57 8.61 -5.11
C GLY A 25 2.86 7.51 -4.08
N THR A 26 3.84 7.72 -3.18
CA THR A 26 4.15 6.76 -2.11
C THR A 26 3.03 6.70 -1.08
N ALA A 27 2.47 7.86 -0.71
CA ALA A 27 1.33 7.93 0.22
C ALA A 27 0.11 7.17 -0.32
N LEU A 28 -0.26 7.40 -1.59
CA LEU A 28 -1.34 6.67 -2.25
C LEU A 28 -1.05 5.16 -2.30
N THR A 29 0.17 4.78 -2.65
CA THR A 29 0.56 3.36 -2.71
C THR A 29 0.43 2.71 -1.33
N HIS A 30 0.93 3.34 -0.27
CA HIS A 30 0.79 2.85 1.09
C HIS A 30 -0.68 2.66 1.49
N GLN A 31 -1.54 3.64 1.19
CA GLN A 31 -2.97 3.56 1.46
C GLN A 31 -3.65 2.39 0.73
N LEU A 32 -3.37 2.19 -0.56
CA LEU A 32 -3.95 1.10 -1.35
C LEU A 32 -3.52 -0.28 -0.80
N PHE A 33 -2.25 -0.43 -0.44
CA PHE A 33 -1.74 -1.67 0.13
C PHE A 33 -2.36 -1.97 1.51
N GLN A 34 -2.52 -0.94 2.34
CA GLN A 34 -3.20 -1.08 3.64
C GLN A 34 -4.65 -1.52 3.46
N GLN A 35 -5.42 -0.84 2.59
CA GLN A 35 -6.80 -1.22 2.28
C GLN A 35 -6.91 -2.66 1.76
N ALA A 36 -5.97 -3.09 0.91
CA ALA A 36 -5.94 -4.45 0.41
C ALA A 36 -5.71 -5.49 1.53
N VAL A 37 -4.85 -5.20 2.51
CA VAL A 37 -4.67 -6.07 3.68
C VAL A 37 -5.95 -6.12 4.51
N GLU A 38 -6.59 -4.99 4.77
CA GLU A 38 -7.85 -4.89 5.52
C GLU A 38 -9.00 -5.66 4.85
N LYS A 39 -9.03 -5.69 3.51
CA LYS A 39 -10.00 -6.46 2.72
C LYS A 39 -9.63 -7.94 2.52
N GLY A 40 -8.61 -8.45 3.21
CA GLY A 40 -8.22 -9.86 3.14
C GLY A 40 -7.42 -10.26 1.90
N LEU A 41 -6.95 -9.30 1.10
CA LEU A 41 -6.16 -9.55 -0.12
C LEU A 41 -4.65 -9.73 0.16
N GLY A 42 -4.25 -9.76 1.44
CA GLY A 42 -2.83 -9.70 1.86
C GLY A 42 -1.93 -10.80 1.28
N GLU A 43 -2.49 -11.98 0.97
CA GLU A 43 -1.73 -13.10 0.41
C GLU A 43 -1.52 -13.00 -1.11
N GLN A 44 -2.27 -12.14 -1.81
CA GLN A 44 -2.12 -11.92 -3.25
C GLN A 44 -0.81 -11.19 -3.60
N GLY A 45 -0.43 -11.25 -4.88
CA GLY A 45 0.61 -10.39 -5.47
C GLY A 45 0.12 -8.95 -5.68
N THR A 46 1.01 -8.02 -6.05
CA THR A 46 0.66 -6.60 -6.27
C THR A 46 -0.47 -6.41 -7.29
N GLN A 47 -0.57 -7.26 -8.30
CA GLN A 47 -1.69 -7.27 -9.25
C GLN A 47 -3.06 -7.42 -8.57
N GLY A 48 -3.11 -7.99 -7.37
CA GLY A 48 -4.32 -8.14 -6.55
C GLY A 48 -4.95 -6.82 -6.10
N LEU A 49 -4.24 -5.69 -6.19
CA LEU A 49 -4.81 -4.37 -5.94
C LEU A 49 -5.98 -4.04 -6.89
N ILE A 50 -6.04 -4.66 -8.08
CA ILE A 50 -7.17 -4.52 -9.01
C ILE A 50 -8.50 -4.88 -8.32
N ASN A 51 -8.47 -5.82 -7.35
CA ASN A 51 -9.64 -6.28 -6.62
C ASN A 51 -10.17 -5.28 -5.59
N LEU A 52 -9.48 -4.14 -5.37
CA LEU A 52 -10.03 -3.01 -4.63
C LEU A 52 -11.10 -2.25 -5.42
N PHE A 53 -11.07 -2.38 -6.75
CA PHE A 53 -11.94 -1.68 -7.69
C PHE A 53 -12.71 -2.67 -8.57
N PRO A 54 -13.51 -3.58 -7.97
CA PRO A 54 -14.30 -4.52 -8.75
C PRO A 54 -15.26 -3.74 -9.67
N LEU A 55 -15.33 -4.16 -10.94
CA LEU A 55 -16.34 -3.65 -11.86
C LEU A 55 -17.72 -4.08 -11.33
N SER A 56 -18.52 -3.10 -10.92
CA SER A 56 -19.92 -3.24 -10.50
C SER A 56 -20.84 -3.42 -11.70
#